data_AF-A0A1Y4JHV6-F1
#
_entry.id   AF-A0A1Y4JHV6-F1
#
_cell.length_a   1.000
_cell.length_b   1.000
_cell.length_c   1.000
_cell.angle_alpha   90.00
_cell.angle_beta   90.00
_cell.angle_gamma   90.00
#
_symmetry.space_group_name_H-M   'P 1'
#
loop_
_entity.id
_entity.type
_entity.pdbx_description
1 polymer ?
#
loop_
_entity_poly.entity_id
_entity_poly.type
_entity_poly.pdbx_seq_one_letter_code
_entity_poly.pdbx_strand_id
1 'polypeptide(L)'
;MVRRKLSVIAKGRHFDHCYICHRPLKKEEIPFSMCSECYAANQRKLQQLQCRDTTMAGMMVLVTGARIKIGYQVGLSLLRKGATVLITTRFPANAAEKYSKENDFAEWSDRLLIYGIDFRDIRKVEEMIAWMNAKLPYLNIIINNAAQTIARPEEYYRHLRDLEKHENHRLSPVQGKLLRYYLEQKQNCGNIERTFMPDKVDEDGFLEDLRTHNSWISKAWDVSLREFLEVQLVNVTAPFLLCSRLVGLLKKAPVKEKFIVNVSAMEGCFSKKNKNPFHPHTNMAKAALNMLTRTVAEDYLRLGIYVNSVDTGWITDENPYPIAKRNLESGFTPPLTVADGAARVCDPFLSYFYSGKKEFLKSGLFLKDYHGIKW
;
A
#
# COMPACT_ATOMS: atom_id res chain seq x y z
N MET A 1 23.55 -12.23 3.41
CA MET A 1 22.94 -12.99 4.53
C MET A 1 21.57 -13.55 4.10
N VAL A 2 21.55 -14.42 3.08
CA VAL A 2 20.33 -15.03 2.49
C VAL A 2 20.59 -16.53 2.35
N ARG A 3 20.59 -17.23 3.49
CA ARG A 3 20.73 -18.70 3.54
C ARG A 3 19.72 -19.35 4.50
N ARG A 4 18.58 -18.70 4.76
CA ARG A 4 17.45 -19.30 5.48
C ARG A 4 16.29 -19.57 4.53
N LYS A 5 16.47 -20.55 3.63
CA LYS A 5 15.40 -21.23 2.88
C LYS A 5 15.89 -22.55 2.23
N LEU A 6 16.96 -23.15 2.76
CA LEU A 6 17.54 -24.40 2.24
C LEU A 6 17.52 -25.52 3.29
N SER A 7 16.48 -25.57 4.11
CA SER A 7 16.23 -26.76 4.94
C SER A 7 14.75 -27.08 4.89
N VAL A 8 14.47 -28.27 4.38
CA VAL A 8 13.17 -28.90 4.15
C VAL A 8 12.44 -28.35 2.91
N ILE A 9 12.48 -29.11 1.81
CA ILE A 9 11.35 -29.13 0.87
C ILE A 9 10.19 -29.64 1.72
N ALA A 10 9.51 -28.73 2.41
CA ALA A 10 8.32 -29.04 3.17
C ALA A 10 7.33 -29.67 2.20
N LYS A 11 6.62 -30.71 2.65
CA LYS A 11 5.53 -31.40 1.93
C LYS A 11 4.33 -30.47 1.68
N GLY A 12 4.57 -29.25 1.23
CA GLY A 12 3.57 -28.21 1.07
C GLY A 12 3.08 -28.07 -0.36
N ARG A 13 1.96 -27.36 -0.54
CA ARG A 13 1.43 -27.02 -1.85
C ARG A 13 2.35 -25.96 -2.50
N HIS A 14 3.12 -26.37 -3.49
CA HIS A 14 4.06 -25.51 -4.21
C HIS A 14 3.54 -25.08 -5.58
N PHE A 15 4.13 -24.04 -6.14
CA PHE A 15 3.89 -23.65 -7.53
C PHE A 15 4.80 -24.46 -8.46
N ASP A 16 4.21 -25.16 -9.42
CA ASP A 16 4.96 -25.93 -10.42
C ASP A 16 5.41 -25.06 -11.62
N HIS A 17 4.93 -23.81 -11.68
CA HIS A 17 5.23 -22.85 -12.73
C HIS A 17 5.68 -21.51 -12.12
N CYS A 18 6.59 -20.82 -12.81
CA CYS A 18 7.10 -19.51 -12.42
C CYS A 18 5.94 -18.52 -12.28
N TYR A 19 5.90 -17.82 -11.14
CA TYR A 19 4.86 -16.84 -10.85
C TYR A 19 4.74 -15.72 -11.91
N ILE A 20 5.88 -15.32 -12.50
CA ILE A 20 5.94 -14.20 -13.45
C ILE A 20 5.75 -14.68 -14.89
N CYS A 21 6.63 -15.56 -15.40
CA CYS A 21 6.61 -15.95 -16.81
C CYS A 21 5.85 -17.24 -17.11
N HIS A 22 5.32 -17.91 -16.07
CA HIS A 22 4.53 -19.14 -16.19
C HIS A 22 5.23 -20.34 -16.85
N ARG A 23 6.55 -20.32 -17.03
CA ARG A 23 7.28 -21.54 -17.44
C ARG A 23 7.32 -22.57 -16.30
N PRO A 24 7.38 -23.88 -16.59
CA PRO A 24 7.61 -24.90 -15.56
C PRO A 24 8.89 -24.61 -14.75
N LEU A 25 8.84 -24.84 -13.44
CA LEU A 25 9.98 -24.65 -12.53
C LEU A 25 10.84 -25.91 -12.43
N LYS A 26 12.16 -25.71 -12.31
CA LYS A 26 13.08 -26.75 -11.86
C LYS A 26 12.92 -26.96 -10.35
N LYS A 27 13.29 -28.15 -9.85
CA LYS A 27 13.12 -28.53 -8.44
C LYS A 27 13.76 -27.54 -7.46
N GLU A 28 14.90 -26.96 -7.84
CA GLU A 28 15.64 -25.94 -7.10
C GLU A 28 15.01 -24.54 -7.15
N GLU A 29 14.13 -24.26 -8.12
CA GLU A 29 13.43 -22.98 -8.29
C GLU A 29 12.10 -22.93 -7.52
N ILE A 30 11.51 -24.10 -7.21
CA ILE A 30 10.23 -24.23 -6.51
C ILE A 30 10.16 -23.43 -5.19
N PRO A 31 11.17 -23.44 -4.29
CA PRO A 31 11.11 -22.70 -3.02
C PRO A 31 11.00 -21.17 -3.18
N PHE A 32 11.31 -20.65 -4.36
CA PHE A 32 11.23 -19.23 -4.70
C PHE A 32 9.98 -18.88 -5.49
N SER A 33 9.18 -19.87 -5.92
CA SER A 33 8.02 -19.68 -6.80
C SER A 33 8.33 -18.94 -8.11
N MET A 34 9.60 -18.83 -8.48
CA MET A 34 10.09 -18.07 -9.63
C MET A 34 11.27 -18.78 -10.27
N CYS A 35 11.38 -18.69 -11.60
CA CYS A 35 12.58 -19.12 -12.29
C CYS A 35 13.77 -18.22 -11.98
N SER A 36 15.00 -18.71 -12.17
CA SER A 36 16.23 -17.97 -11.87
C SER A 36 16.31 -16.58 -12.52
N GLU A 37 15.83 -16.44 -13.76
CA GLU A 37 15.81 -15.15 -14.47
C GLU A 37 14.82 -14.16 -13.87
N CYS A 38 13.58 -14.60 -13.65
CA CYS A 38 12.54 -13.77 -13.03
C CYS A 38 12.90 -13.42 -11.58
N TYR A 39 13.46 -14.37 -10.85
CA TYR A 39 13.96 -14.15 -9.50
C TYR A 39 15.07 -13.10 -9.50
N ALA A 40 16.08 -13.21 -10.37
CA ALA A 40 17.16 -12.23 -10.47
C ALA A 40 16.63 -10.83 -10.84
N ALA A 41 15.69 -10.73 -11.79
CA ALA A 41 15.04 -9.47 -12.14
C ALA A 41 14.29 -8.86 -10.93
N ASN A 42 13.53 -9.67 -10.21
CA ASN A 42 12.79 -9.26 -9.02
C ASN A 42 13.74 -8.83 -7.88
N GLN A 43 14.86 -9.55 -7.68
CA GLN A 43 15.89 -9.17 -6.70
C GLN A 43 16.54 -7.82 -7.00
N ARG A 44 16.78 -7.47 -8.28
CA ARG A 44 17.29 -6.13 -8.64
C ARG A 44 16.30 -5.03 -8.23
N LYS A 45 14.99 -5.26 -8.40
CA LYS A 45 13.94 -4.31 -8.00
C LYS A 45 13.83 -4.18 -6.48
N LEU A 46 13.96 -5.29 -5.76
CA LEU A 46 14.06 -5.28 -4.30
C LEU A 46 15.29 -4.49 -3.84
N GLN A 47 16.45 -4.68 -4.48
CA GLN A 47 17.66 -3.94 -4.14
C GLN A 47 17.47 -2.43 -4.37
N GLN A 48 16.82 -2.03 -5.46
CA GLN A 48 16.44 -0.64 -5.72
C GLN A 48 15.47 -0.09 -4.65
N LEU A 49 14.50 -0.89 -4.21
CA LEU A 49 13.60 -0.48 -3.11
C LEU A 49 14.39 -0.30 -1.79
N GLN A 50 15.29 -1.23 -1.47
CA GLN A 50 15.93 -1.32 -0.16
C GLN A 50 17.20 -0.47 -0.01
N CYS A 51 17.80 -0.03 -1.12
CA CYS A 51 19.01 0.79 -1.05
C CYS A 51 18.73 2.12 -0.33
N ARG A 52 19.72 2.56 0.45
CA ARG A 52 19.69 3.81 1.21
C ARG A 52 20.61 4.79 0.51
N ASP A 53 20.07 5.93 0.11
CA ASP A 53 20.76 6.94 -0.68
C ASP A 53 20.00 8.27 -0.57
N THR A 54 20.36 9.25 -1.40
CA THR A 54 19.71 10.56 -1.46
C THR A 54 19.04 10.80 -2.81
N THR A 55 18.73 9.74 -3.57
CA THR A 55 18.16 9.83 -4.92
C THR A 55 16.85 10.62 -4.96
N MET A 56 16.12 10.70 -3.84
CA MET A 56 14.86 11.42 -3.71
C MET A 56 14.94 12.62 -2.76
N ALA A 57 16.14 13.12 -2.46
CA ALA A 57 16.32 14.31 -1.65
C ALA A 57 15.55 15.51 -2.24
N GLY A 58 14.87 16.26 -1.36
CA GLY A 58 14.05 17.41 -1.76
C GLY A 58 12.69 17.08 -2.38
N MET A 59 12.38 15.79 -2.60
CA MET A 59 11.05 15.37 -3.07
C MET A 59 10.06 15.27 -1.91
N MET A 60 8.81 15.63 -2.15
CA MET A 60 7.68 15.42 -1.25
C MET A 60 6.73 14.37 -1.82
N VAL A 61 6.43 13.34 -1.04
CA VAL A 61 5.62 12.19 -1.47
C VAL A 61 4.44 11.98 -0.54
N LEU A 62 3.24 11.81 -1.10
CA LEU A 62 2.06 11.35 -0.38
C LEU A 62 1.95 9.81 -0.51
N VAL A 63 1.88 9.09 0.60
CA VAL A 63 1.61 7.64 0.62
C VAL A 63 0.39 7.37 1.48
N THR A 64 -0.69 6.91 0.85
CA THR A 64 -1.93 6.61 1.59
C THR A 64 -1.89 5.21 2.20
N GLY A 65 -2.43 5.04 3.42
CA GLY A 65 -2.49 3.73 4.08
C GLY A 65 -1.10 3.17 4.44
N ALA A 66 -0.18 4.02 4.91
CA ALA A 66 1.23 3.65 5.09
C ALA A 66 1.60 3.15 6.50
N ARG A 67 0.62 2.76 7.33
CA ARG A 67 0.90 2.22 8.68
C ARG A 67 1.57 0.84 8.63
N ILE A 68 1.18 0.01 7.68
CA ILE A 68 1.52 -1.43 7.63
C ILE A 68 1.71 -1.94 6.21
N LYS A 69 2.17 -3.19 6.08
CA LYS A 69 2.33 -3.91 4.82
C LYS A 69 3.04 -3.06 3.74
N ILE A 70 2.51 -3.04 2.52
CA ILE A 70 3.13 -2.40 1.36
C ILE A 70 3.35 -0.90 1.62
N GLY A 71 2.31 -0.21 2.11
CA GLY A 71 2.40 1.23 2.38
C GLY A 71 3.52 1.57 3.35
N TYR A 72 3.70 0.77 4.41
CA TYR A 72 4.81 0.94 5.36
C TYR A 72 6.18 0.80 4.69
N GLN A 73 6.38 -0.29 3.93
CA GLN A 73 7.63 -0.55 3.21
C GLN A 73 7.94 0.54 2.17
N VAL A 74 6.92 1.03 1.46
CA VAL A 74 7.04 2.17 0.54
C VAL A 74 7.46 3.41 1.33
N GLY A 75 6.71 3.82 2.36
CA GLY A 75 7.02 5.02 3.14
C GLY A 75 8.43 5.00 3.72
N LEU A 76 8.84 3.87 4.31
CA LEU A 76 10.17 3.68 4.89
C LEU A 76 11.28 3.71 3.83
N SER A 77 11.06 3.07 2.68
CA SER A 77 12.01 3.10 1.55
C SER A 77 12.24 4.53 1.07
N LEU A 78 11.18 5.31 0.87
CA LEU A 78 11.29 6.69 0.37
C LEU A 78 11.96 7.62 1.38
N LEU A 79 11.70 7.45 2.68
CA LEU A 79 12.42 8.16 3.75
C LEU A 79 13.92 7.85 3.72
N ARG A 80 14.29 6.58 3.52
CA ARG A 80 15.68 6.13 3.37
C ARG A 80 16.36 6.58 2.07
N LYS A 81 15.61 7.20 1.15
CA LYS A 81 16.10 7.79 -0.11
C LYS A 81 16.17 9.33 -0.07
N GLY A 82 15.92 9.93 1.09
CA GLY A 82 15.98 11.38 1.27
C GLY A 82 14.66 12.14 1.04
N ALA A 83 13.56 11.46 0.67
CA ALA A 83 12.28 12.13 0.45
C ALA A 83 11.63 12.61 1.75
N THR A 84 10.88 13.71 1.69
CA THR A 84 9.85 14.03 2.70
C THR A 84 8.60 13.22 2.38
N VAL A 85 8.11 12.46 3.35
CA VAL A 85 6.99 11.54 3.14
C VAL A 85 5.84 11.89 4.07
N LEU A 86 4.71 12.30 3.47
CA LEU A 86 3.44 12.42 4.13
C LEU A 86 2.68 11.10 4.03
N ILE A 87 2.49 10.43 5.16
CA ILE A 87 1.70 9.20 5.24
C ILE A 87 0.28 9.47 5.75
N THR A 88 -0.69 8.72 5.25
CA THR A 88 -2.03 8.69 5.85
C THR A 88 -2.36 7.35 6.50
N THR A 89 -3.14 7.40 7.58
CA THR A 89 -3.59 6.20 8.32
C THR A 89 -4.78 6.54 9.21
N ARG A 90 -5.62 5.54 9.49
CA ARG A 90 -6.67 5.63 10.52
C ARG A 90 -6.11 5.65 11.95
N PHE A 91 -4.88 5.15 12.11
CA PHE A 91 -4.22 4.95 13.41
C PHE A 91 -2.85 5.67 13.40
N PRO A 92 -2.83 7.00 13.56
CA PRO A 92 -1.62 7.80 13.48
C PRO A 92 -0.66 7.60 14.66
N ALA A 93 -1.13 7.45 15.90
CA ALA A 93 -0.25 7.22 17.04
C ALA A 93 0.47 5.86 16.93
N ASN A 94 -0.25 4.82 16.52
CA ASN A 94 0.37 3.52 16.26
C ASN A 94 1.37 3.57 15.09
N ALA A 95 1.10 4.36 14.05
CA ALA A 95 2.09 4.58 12.99
C ALA A 95 3.34 5.27 13.52
N ALA A 96 3.18 6.34 14.32
CA ALA A 96 4.29 7.06 14.93
C ALA A 96 5.16 6.12 15.79
N GLU A 97 4.54 5.30 16.63
CA GLU A 97 5.23 4.28 17.43
C GLU A 97 6.01 3.31 16.53
N LYS A 98 5.38 2.76 15.49
CA LYS A 98 6.01 1.78 14.60
C LYS A 98 7.22 2.36 13.86
N TYR A 99 7.08 3.54 13.26
CA TYR A 99 8.19 4.22 12.58
C TYR A 99 9.30 4.62 13.56
N SER A 100 8.98 5.03 14.79
CA SER A 100 9.98 5.41 15.80
C SER A 100 10.87 4.27 16.28
N LYS A 101 10.45 3.02 16.06
CA LYS A 101 11.19 1.81 16.42
C LYS A 101 12.21 1.37 15.35
N GLU A 102 12.23 2.01 14.19
CA GLU A 102 13.25 1.72 13.17
C GLU A 102 14.63 2.18 13.65
N ASN A 103 15.64 1.32 13.49
CA ASN A 103 16.99 1.57 14.02
C ASN A 103 17.64 2.85 13.47
N ASP A 104 17.25 3.27 12.28
CA ASP A 104 17.74 4.47 11.59
C ASP A 104 16.75 5.65 11.65
N PHE A 105 15.75 5.59 12.54
CA PHE A 105 14.70 6.61 12.66
C PHE A 105 15.27 8.04 12.78
N ALA A 106 16.34 8.23 13.55
CA ALA A 106 16.97 9.53 13.75
C ALA A 106 17.47 10.18 12.44
N GLU A 107 17.77 9.39 11.40
CA GLU A 107 18.31 9.87 10.11
C GLU A 107 17.25 10.51 9.20
N TRP A 108 15.97 10.23 9.44
CA TRP A 108 14.88 10.65 8.54
C TRP A 108 13.59 11.10 9.25
N SER A 109 13.53 11.03 10.57
CA SER A 109 12.34 11.36 11.37
C SER A 109 11.79 12.76 11.12
N ASP A 110 12.63 13.74 10.80
CA ASP A 110 12.25 15.11 10.47
C ASP A 110 11.50 15.23 9.13
N ARG A 111 11.67 14.24 8.26
CA ARG A 111 11.04 14.13 6.94
C ARG A 111 9.79 13.25 6.92
N LEU A 112 9.45 12.59 8.03
CA LEU A 112 8.19 11.85 8.17
C LEU A 112 7.08 12.77 8.69
N LEU A 113 6.00 12.88 7.92
CA LEU A 113 4.78 13.58 8.31
C LEU A 113 3.62 12.57 8.39
N ILE A 114 2.85 12.58 9.48
CA ILE A 114 1.74 11.63 9.67
C ILE A 114 0.42 12.40 9.71
N TYR A 115 -0.53 12.02 8.85
CA TYR A 115 -1.88 12.56 8.83
C TYR A 115 -2.91 11.47 9.17
N GLY A 116 -3.60 11.66 10.29
CA GLY A 116 -4.65 10.75 10.76
C GLY A 116 -5.96 10.98 10.00
N ILE A 117 -6.44 9.99 9.25
CA ILE A 117 -7.68 10.10 8.47
C ILE A 117 -8.30 8.73 8.18
N ASP A 118 -9.63 8.70 8.21
CA ASP A 118 -10.45 7.59 7.73
C ASP A 118 -11.10 7.99 6.39
N PHE A 119 -10.70 7.32 5.31
CA PHE A 119 -11.22 7.62 3.96
C PHE A 119 -12.70 7.25 3.76
N ARG A 120 -13.34 6.64 4.76
CA ARG A 120 -14.81 6.52 4.80
C ARG A 120 -15.50 7.86 5.07
N ASP A 121 -14.80 8.83 5.64
CA ASP A 121 -15.30 10.18 5.90
C ASP A 121 -14.82 11.14 4.80
N ILE A 122 -15.64 11.31 3.76
CA ILE A 122 -15.28 12.13 2.59
C ILE A 122 -15.09 13.60 2.93
N ARG A 123 -15.82 14.13 3.92
CA ARG A 123 -15.64 15.52 4.34
C ARG A 123 -14.22 15.74 4.86
N LYS A 124 -13.72 14.81 5.68
CA LYS A 124 -12.33 14.83 6.16
C LYS A 124 -11.31 14.66 5.04
N VAL A 125 -11.64 13.90 3.99
CA VAL A 125 -10.76 13.80 2.80
C VAL A 125 -10.65 15.14 2.09
N GLU A 126 -11.76 15.85 1.92
CA GLU A 126 -11.77 17.19 1.33
C GLU A 126 -11.04 18.22 2.21
N GLU A 127 -11.26 18.19 3.53
CA GLU A 127 -10.53 19.02 4.51
C GLU A 127 -9.02 18.77 4.45
N MET A 128 -8.59 17.50 4.40
CA MET A 128 -7.18 17.16 4.23
C MET A 128 -6.62 17.72 2.92
N ILE A 129 -7.34 17.57 1.81
CA ILE A 129 -6.93 18.11 0.51
C ILE A 129 -6.82 19.64 0.54
N ALA A 130 -7.78 20.33 1.17
CA ALA A 130 -7.76 21.78 1.33
C ALA A 130 -6.55 22.21 2.18
N TRP A 131 -6.32 21.54 3.30
CA TRP A 131 -5.15 21.75 4.14
C TRP A 131 -3.85 21.53 3.36
N MET A 132 -3.73 20.44 2.61
CA MET A 132 -2.55 20.13 1.80
C MET A 132 -2.28 21.23 0.77
N ASN A 133 -3.30 21.67 0.04
CA ASN A 133 -3.18 22.73 -0.96
C ASN A 133 -2.75 24.09 -0.34
N ALA A 134 -3.16 24.35 0.90
CA ALA A 134 -2.83 25.58 1.62
C ALA A 134 -1.44 25.55 2.29
N LYS A 135 -1.00 24.38 2.77
CA LYS A 135 0.19 24.26 3.64
C LYS A 135 1.40 23.63 2.97
N LEU A 136 1.21 22.74 2.01
CA LEU A 136 2.33 22.09 1.34
C LEU A 136 2.83 22.95 0.18
N PRO A 137 4.16 23.06 0.00
CA PRO A 137 4.72 23.86 -1.08
C PRO A 137 4.46 23.20 -2.46
N TYR A 138 4.59 21.88 -2.52
CA TYR A 138 4.40 21.07 -3.73
C TYR A 138 4.28 19.58 -3.38
N LEU A 139 3.99 18.74 -4.38
CA LEU A 139 4.12 17.28 -4.31
C LEU A 139 4.87 16.77 -5.54
N ASN A 140 5.72 15.78 -5.40
CA ASN A 140 6.38 15.12 -6.53
C ASN A 140 5.68 13.81 -6.90
N ILE A 141 5.19 13.08 -5.89
CA ILE A 141 4.62 11.74 -6.08
C ILE A 141 3.38 11.57 -5.19
N ILE A 142 2.33 10.97 -5.75
CA ILE A 142 1.16 10.48 -5.01
C ILE A 142 1.07 8.97 -5.19
N ILE A 143 0.99 8.24 -4.07
CA ILE A 143 0.80 6.80 -4.04
C ILE A 143 -0.54 6.50 -3.36
N ASN A 144 -1.53 6.17 -4.19
CA ASN A 144 -2.84 5.70 -3.76
C ASN A 144 -2.76 4.21 -3.41
N ASN A 145 -2.18 3.92 -2.24
CA ASN A 145 -1.98 2.58 -1.69
C ASN A 145 -3.10 2.13 -0.74
N ALA A 146 -3.78 3.07 -0.07
CA ALA A 146 -4.88 2.72 0.83
C ALA A 146 -5.95 1.91 0.08
N ALA A 147 -6.26 0.73 0.60
CA ALA A 147 -7.25 -0.15 0.02
C ALA A 147 -7.99 -0.93 1.12
N GLN A 148 -9.29 -1.07 0.96
CA GLN A 148 -10.11 -2.05 1.67
C GLN A 148 -10.48 -3.14 0.68
N THR A 149 -9.94 -4.33 0.88
CA THR A 149 -10.37 -5.53 0.15
C THR A 149 -11.60 -6.11 0.83
N ILE A 150 -11.50 -6.35 2.14
CA ILE A 150 -12.58 -6.90 2.97
C ILE A 150 -12.83 -6.03 4.19
N ALA A 151 -14.09 -5.84 4.55
CA ALA A 151 -14.48 -5.17 5.78
C ALA A 151 -14.19 -6.09 6.98
N ARG A 152 -13.51 -5.54 7.98
CA ARG A 152 -13.29 -6.18 9.27
C ARG A 152 -14.24 -5.56 10.30
N PRO A 153 -14.75 -6.36 11.26
CA PRO A 153 -15.64 -5.85 12.31
C PRO A 153 -14.92 -4.82 13.19
N GLU A 154 -15.65 -3.94 13.87
CA GLU A 154 -15.02 -2.85 14.65
C GLU A 154 -14.17 -3.41 15.80
N GLU A 155 -14.54 -4.57 16.34
CA GLU A 155 -13.81 -5.30 17.36
C GLU A 155 -12.39 -5.67 16.93
N TYR A 156 -12.18 -5.94 15.63
CA TYR A 156 -10.87 -6.22 15.05
C TYR A 156 -9.87 -5.07 15.23
N TYR A 157 -10.39 -3.84 15.35
CA TYR A 157 -9.59 -2.62 15.52
C TYR A 157 -9.63 -2.07 16.95
N ARG A 158 -10.31 -2.75 17.89
CA ARG A 158 -10.57 -2.20 19.23
C ARG A 158 -9.28 -1.79 19.95
N HIS A 159 -8.29 -2.68 19.99
CA HIS A 159 -7.01 -2.41 20.66
C HIS A 159 -6.25 -1.24 20.01
N LEU A 160 -6.31 -1.11 18.68
CA LEU A 160 -5.72 0.06 17.98
C LEU A 160 -6.46 1.35 18.33
N ARG A 161 -7.80 1.32 18.38
CA ARG A 161 -8.59 2.50 18.78
C ARG A 161 -8.33 2.88 20.23
N ASP A 162 -8.17 1.91 21.12
CA ASP A 162 -7.82 2.15 22.51
C ASP A 162 -6.42 2.77 22.62
N LEU A 163 -5.43 2.22 21.90
CA LEU A 163 -4.09 2.84 21.78
C LEU A 163 -4.18 4.28 21.29
N GLU A 164 -4.94 4.58 20.24
CA GLU A 164 -5.11 5.95 19.74
C GLU A 164 -5.75 6.88 20.78
N LYS A 165 -6.66 6.39 21.61
CA LYS A 165 -7.25 7.20 22.70
C LYS A 165 -6.23 7.46 23.81
N HIS A 166 -5.47 6.44 24.22
CA HIS A 166 -4.51 6.52 25.34
C HIS A 166 -3.23 7.27 24.99
N GLU A 167 -2.64 6.99 23.81
CA GLU A 167 -1.38 7.61 23.36
C GLU A 167 -1.52 9.12 23.19
N ASN A 168 -2.69 9.64 22.79
CA ASN A 168 -2.91 11.09 22.71
C ASN A 168 -2.73 11.82 24.05
N HIS A 169 -2.69 11.12 25.19
CA HIS A 169 -2.41 11.69 26.51
C HIS A 169 -0.98 11.45 27.02
N ARG A 170 -0.19 10.57 26.38
CA ARG A 170 1.17 10.19 26.79
C ARG A 170 2.14 10.08 25.60
N LEU A 171 1.98 10.96 24.60
CA LEU A 171 2.92 11.00 23.48
C LEU A 171 4.32 11.32 23.99
N SER A 172 5.30 10.50 23.64
CA SER A 172 6.70 10.89 23.79
C SER A 172 6.97 12.18 22.99
N PRO A 173 7.99 12.98 23.35
CA PRO A 173 8.33 14.18 22.58
C PRO A 173 8.54 13.91 21.08
N VAL A 174 9.09 12.74 20.76
CA VAL A 174 9.28 12.25 19.39
C VAL A 174 7.95 12.03 18.68
N GLN A 175 7.02 11.29 19.30
CA GLN A 175 5.69 11.04 18.72
C GLN A 175 4.89 12.34 18.59
N GLY A 176 4.98 13.24 19.58
CA GLY A 176 4.36 14.56 19.51
C GLY A 176 4.83 15.38 18.31
N LYS A 177 6.14 15.34 17.99
CA LYS A 177 6.70 15.98 16.80
C LYS A 177 6.16 15.36 15.50
N LEU A 178 6.13 14.03 15.40
CA LEU A 178 5.60 13.32 14.23
C LEU A 178 4.10 13.59 14.00
N LEU A 179 3.35 13.68 15.10
CA LEU A 179 1.91 13.89 15.10
C LEU A 179 1.50 15.36 15.12
N ARG A 180 2.43 16.32 15.04
CA ARG A 180 2.14 17.76 15.13
C ARG A 180 0.96 18.18 14.24
N TYR A 181 0.95 17.72 12.99
CA TYR A 181 -0.12 18.04 12.04
C TYR A 181 -1.45 17.39 12.41
N TYR A 182 -1.41 16.15 12.88
CA TYR A 182 -2.61 15.47 13.36
C TYR A 182 -3.19 16.15 14.62
N LEU A 183 -2.34 16.53 15.57
CA LEU A 183 -2.73 17.20 16.81
C LEU A 183 -3.28 18.60 16.56
N GLU A 184 -2.70 19.37 15.64
CA GLU A 184 -3.22 20.66 15.19
C GLU A 184 -4.67 20.56 14.67
N GLN A 185 -5.05 19.44 14.04
CA GLN A 185 -6.42 19.22 13.56
C GLN A 185 -7.37 18.69 14.65
N LYS A 186 -6.84 18.06 15.70
CA LYS A 186 -7.62 17.36 16.74
C LYS A 186 -8.05 18.27 17.91
N GLN A 187 -7.96 19.60 17.79
CA GLN A 187 -8.50 20.53 18.79
C GLN A 187 -10.03 20.47 18.84
N ASN A 188 -10.57 19.38 19.42
CA ASN A 188 -11.86 19.17 20.08
C ASN A 188 -12.18 17.67 20.08
N CYS A 189 -11.97 16.97 21.21
CA CYS A 189 -12.75 15.80 21.66
C CYS A 189 -12.23 15.30 23.02
N GLY A 190 -13.13 15.14 24.00
CA GLY A 190 -12.85 14.79 25.40
C GLY A 190 -12.63 13.29 25.70
N ASN A 191 -12.22 13.04 26.94
CA ASN A 191 -11.66 11.79 27.47
C ASN A 191 -12.74 10.80 27.97
N ILE A 192 -12.53 9.50 27.73
CA ILE A 192 -13.01 8.40 28.59
C ILE A 192 -11.99 7.25 28.56
N GLU A 193 -11.63 6.74 29.75
CA GLU A 193 -10.73 5.59 29.98
C GLU A 193 -11.41 4.23 29.78
N ARG A 194 -10.66 3.28 29.20
CA ARG A 194 -10.44 1.89 29.66
C ARG A 194 -9.44 1.20 28.73
N THR A 195 -8.64 0.30 29.26
CA THR A 195 -7.59 -0.43 28.52
C THR A 195 -7.97 -1.90 28.48
N PHE A 196 -8.21 -2.44 27.28
CA PHE A 196 -8.29 -3.88 27.06
C PHE A 196 -7.10 -4.30 26.18
N MET A 197 -6.19 -5.08 26.75
CA MET A 197 -5.07 -5.67 26.01
C MET A 197 -5.50 -7.06 25.54
N PRO A 198 -5.61 -7.34 24.23
CA PRO A 198 -5.91 -8.67 23.74
C PRO A 198 -4.70 -9.61 23.89
N ASP A 199 -4.96 -10.90 24.11
CA ASP A 199 -3.92 -11.90 24.42
C ASP A 199 -3.01 -12.24 23.21
N LYS A 200 -3.42 -11.98 21.96
CA LYS A 200 -2.61 -12.20 20.73
C LYS A 200 -2.96 -11.23 19.60
N VAL A 201 -1.92 -10.63 19.00
CA VAL A 201 -1.97 -9.85 17.74
C VAL A 201 -0.93 -10.40 16.75
N ASP A 202 -1.18 -10.24 15.45
CA ASP A 202 -0.25 -10.62 14.38
C ASP A 202 0.91 -9.61 14.22
N GLU A 203 1.84 -9.87 13.29
CA GLU A 203 3.00 -9.02 13.01
C GLU A 203 2.63 -7.60 12.50
N ASP A 204 1.40 -7.44 11.98
CA ASP A 204 0.85 -6.15 11.54
C ASP A 204 0.06 -5.44 12.67
N GLY A 205 0.05 -6.04 13.86
CA GLY A 205 -0.64 -5.54 15.04
C GLY A 205 -2.16 -5.63 14.89
N PHE A 206 -2.68 -6.64 14.22
CA PHE A 206 -4.11 -6.93 14.15
C PHE A 206 -4.50 -8.16 14.96
N LEU A 207 -5.76 -8.21 15.39
CA LEU A 207 -6.34 -9.45 15.92
C LEU A 207 -6.46 -10.48 14.79
N GLU A 208 -6.35 -11.76 15.14
CA GLU A 208 -6.63 -12.83 14.18
C GLU A 208 -8.12 -12.80 13.81
N ASP A 209 -8.45 -12.75 12.50
CA ASP A 209 -9.83 -12.81 12.04
C ASP A 209 -10.29 -14.26 11.96
N LEU A 210 -10.99 -14.72 13.00
CA LEU A 210 -11.47 -16.10 13.13
C LEU A 210 -12.78 -16.39 12.37
N ARG A 211 -13.29 -15.44 11.57
CA ARG A 211 -14.56 -15.63 10.85
C ARG A 211 -14.47 -16.78 9.86
N THR A 212 -15.51 -17.60 9.83
CA THR A 212 -15.67 -18.72 8.89
C THR A 212 -16.10 -18.28 7.49
N HIS A 213 -16.58 -17.04 7.35
CA HIS A 213 -16.96 -16.43 6.09
C HIS A 213 -16.56 -14.94 6.05
N ASN A 214 -16.12 -14.46 4.90
CA ASN A 214 -15.84 -13.06 4.62
C ASN A 214 -16.06 -12.78 3.11
N SER A 215 -16.05 -11.49 2.75
CA SER A 215 -16.37 -11.02 1.40
C SER A 215 -15.36 -11.38 0.30
N TRP A 216 -14.24 -12.02 0.66
CA TRP A 216 -13.28 -12.57 -0.29
C TRP A 216 -13.88 -13.70 -1.12
N ILE A 217 -14.73 -14.52 -0.51
CA ILE A 217 -15.39 -15.67 -1.14
C ILE A 217 -16.90 -15.44 -1.37
N SER A 218 -17.40 -14.24 -1.10
CA SER A 218 -18.82 -13.90 -1.25
C SER A 218 -19.18 -13.58 -2.71
N LYS A 219 -20.39 -13.97 -3.12
CA LYS A 219 -21.00 -13.54 -4.38
C LYS A 219 -21.67 -12.18 -4.22
N ALA A 220 -22.13 -11.58 -5.31
CA ALA A 220 -22.67 -10.21 -5.30
C ALA A 220 -23.82 -10.00 -4.30
N TRP A 221 -24.75 -10.95 -4.20
CA TRP A 221 -25.90 -10.87 -3.29
C TRP A 221 -25.55 -11.10 -1.81
N ASP A 222 -24.34 -11.58 -1.51
CA ASP A 222 -23.86 -11.82 -0.15
C ASP A 222 -23.03 -10.64 0.40
N VAL A 223 -22.69 -9.65 -0.44
CA VAL A 223 -21.91 -8.48 -0.03
C VAL A 223 -22.84 -7.48 0.65
N SER A 224 -22.52 -7.10 1.90
CA SER A 224 -23.31 -6.10 2.62
C SER A 224 -23.20 -4.71 1.96
N LEU A 225 -24.30 -3.93 2.00
CA LEU A 225 -24.30 -2.55 1.52
C LEU A 225 -23.23 -1.69 2.21
N ARG A 226 -23.05 -1.86 3.52
CA ARG A 226 -22.02 -1.15 4.29
C ARG A 226 -20.64 -1.39 3.70
N GLU A 227 -20.24 -2.65 3.56
CA GLU A 227 -18.93 -3.00 3.03
C GLU A 227 -18.75 -2.53 1.58
N PHE A 228 -19.78 -2.70 0.74
CA PHE A 228 -19.76 -2.18 -0.62
C PHE A 228 -19.45 -0.68 -0.64
N LEU A 229 -20.17 0.13 0.15
CA LEU A 229 -19.96 1.57 0.22
C LEU A 229 -18.57 1.92 0.77
N GLU A 230 -18.14 1.27 1.85
CA GLU A 230 -16.79 1.50 2.41
C GLU A 230 -15.70 1.23 1.37
N VAL A 231 -15.82 0.14 0.59
CA VAL A 231 -14.88 -0.17 -0.50
C VAL A 231 -14.91 0.88 -1.60
N GLN A 232 -16.08 1.38 -2.01
CA GLN A 232 -16.16 2.46 -3.00
C GLN A 232 -15.50 3.75 -2.49
N LEU A 233 -15.76 4.13 -1.23
CA LEU A 233 -15.21 5.35 -0.64
C LEU A 233 -13.68 5.29 -0.54
N VAL A 234 -13.14 4.18 -0.02
CA VAL A 234 -11.70 4.02 0.20
C VAL A 234 -10.93 3.79 -1.11
N ASN A 235 -11.45 2.94 -2.01
CA ASN A 235 -10.69 2.48 -3.18
C ASN A 235 -10.95 3.30 -4.44
N VAL A 236 -12.06 4.06 -4.50
CA VAL A 236 -12.45 4.83 -5.70
C VAL A 236 -12.54 6.31 -5.38
N THR A 237 -13.41 6.70 -4.44
CA THR A 237 -13.69 8.12 -4.17
C THR A 237 -12.47 8.86 -3.65
N ALA A 238 -11.79 8.33 -2.63
CA ALA A 238 -10.60 8.98 -2.10
C ALA A 238 -9.47 9.09 -3.14
N PRO A 239 -9.06 8.04 -3.87
CA PRO A 239 -8.10 8.16 -4.96
C PRO A 239 -8.52 9.15 -6.06
N PHE A 240 -9.80 9.20 -6.43
CA PHE A 240 -10.31 10.18 -7.39
C PHE A 240 -10.11 11.61 -6.90
N LEU A 241 -10.49 11.91 -5.64
CA LEU A 241 -10.32 13.22 -5.04
C LEU A 241 -8.84 13.61 -4.95
N LEU A 242 -7.98 12.71 -4.48
CA LEU A 242 -6.54 12.96 -4.39
C LEU A 242 -5.92 13.23 -5.76
N CYS A 243 -6.21 12.42 -6.77
CA CYS A 243 -5.71 12.59 -8.14
C CYS A 243 -6.18 13.89 -8.77
N SER A 244 -7.46 14.24 -8.62
CA SER A 244 -8.07 15.40 -9.29
C SER A 244 -7.78 16.73 -8.58
N ARG A 245 -7.68 16.73 -7.24
CA ARG A 245 -7.58 17.97 -6.45
C ARG A 245 -6.17 18.33 -5.99
N LEU A 246 -5.22 17.40 -6.04
CA LEU A 246 -3.80 17.67 -5.70
C LEU A 246 -2.93 17.94 -6.93
N VAL A 247 -3.51 17.98 -8.14
CA VAL A 247 -2.78 18.31 -9.38
C VAL A 247 -2.09 19.67 -9.30
N GLY A 248 -2.69 20.63 -8.59
CA GLY A 248 -2.10 21.95 -8.36
C GLY A 248 -0.77 21.87 -7.61
N LEU A 249 -0.63 20.99 -6.62
CA LEU A 249 0.62 20.76 -5.89
C LEU A 249 1.66 20.05 -6.76
N LEU A 250 1.25 19.10 -7.60
CA LEU A 250 2.14 18.43 -8.56
C LEU A 250 2.73 19.42 -9.56
N LYS A 251 1.94 20.40 -10.02
CA LYS A 251 2.40 21.46 -10.93
C LYS A 251 3.42 22.42 -10.30
N LYS A 252 3.40 22.58 -8.97
CA LYS A 252 4.34 23.43 -8.23
C LYS A 252 5.69 22.76 -7.97
N ALA A 253 5.82 21.45 -8.19
CA ALA A 253 7.06 20.74 -7.89
C ALA A 253 8.22 21.24 -8.75
N PRO A 254 9.43 21.40 -8.16
CA PRO A 254 10.59 21.88 -8.89
C PRO A 254 11.14 20.85 -9.88
N VAL A 255 10.82 19.57 -9.70
CA VAL A 255 11.23 18.50 -10.63
C VAL A 255 10.28 18.44 -11.82
N LYS A 256 10.82 18.08 -12.98
CA LYS A 256 10.04 18.02 -14.21
C LYS A 256 9.10 16.81 -14.26
N GLU A 257 9.59 15.64 -13.87
CA GLU A 257 8.85 14.37 -13.89
C GLU A 257 8.19 14.11 -12.52
N LYS A 258 6.85 14.12 -12.49
CA LYS A 258 6.02 13.83 -11.31
C LYS A 258 5.24 12.54 -11.54
N PHE A 259 4.81 11.88 -10.47
CA PHE A 259 4.21 10.55 -10.60
C PHE A 259 2.93 10.40 -9.76
N ILE A 260 1.95 9.70 -10.32
CA ILE A 260 0.81 9.16 -9.58
C ILE A 260 0.80 7.65 -9.76
N VAL A 261 0.85 6.92 -8.67
CA VAL A 261 0.77 5.46 -8.65
C VAL A 261 -0.51 5.05 -7.96
N ASN A 262 -1.40 4.41 -8.73
CA ASN A 262 -2.61 3.80 -8.22
C ASN A 262 -2.35 2.33 -7.95
N VAL A 263 -2.36 1.92 -6.67
CA VAL A 263 -2.15 0.52 -6.30
C VAL A 263 -3.42 -0.26 -6.58
N SER A 264 -3.39 -1.01 -7.68
CA SER A 264 -4.50 -1.80 -8.18
C SER A 264 -4.17 -3.29 -8.12
N ALA A 265 -4.96 -4.12 -8.79
CA ALA A 265 -4.71 -5.56 -8.85
C ALA A 265 -5.35 -6.19 -10.09
N MET A 266 -4.91 -7.40 -10.45
CA MET A 266 -5.46 -8.18 -11.58
C MET A 266 -6.97 -8.43 -11.48
N GLU A 267 -7.56 -8.32 -10.30
CA GLU A 267 -8.99 -8.34 -10.05
C GLU A 267 -9.78 -7.29 -10.84
N GLY A 268 -9.19 -6.11 -11.06
CA GLY A 268 -9.78 -5.00 -11.80
C GLY A 268 -9.51 -5.05 -13.31
N CYS A 269 -8.85 -6.09 -13.81
CA CYS A 269 -8.48 -6.24 -15.21
C CYS A 269 -9.60 -6.91 -16.01
N PHE A 270 -10.03 -6.29 -17.10
CA PHE A 270 -11.11 -6.79 -17.97
C PHE A 270 -10.63 -7.92 -18.89
N SER A 271 -9.38 -7.89 -19.35
CA SER A 271 -8.82 -8.92 -20.23
C SER A 271 -8.40 -10.21 -19.52
N LYS A 272 -8.67 -10.34 -18.21
CA LYS A 272 -8.40 -11.57 -17.44
C LYS A 272 -9.37 -12.69 -17.87
N LYS A 273 -8.83 -13.71 -18.58
CA LYS A 273 -9.61 -14.86 -19.10
C LYS A 273 -10.34 -15.66 -18.01
N ASN A 274 -9.67 -15.91 -16.87
CA ASN A 274 -10.20 -16.76 -15.79
C ASN A 274 -10.56 -15.90 -14.57
N LYS A 275 -11.78 -15.36 -14.57
CA LYS A 275 -12.31 -14.55 -13.47
C LYS A 275 -13.32 -15.37 -12.65
N ASN A 276 -13.12 -15.44 -11.33
CA ASN A 276 -14.08 -16.06 -10.43
C ASN A 276 -15.24 -15.09 -10.12
N PRO A 277 -16.41 -15.57 -9.65
CA PRO A 277 -17.58 -14.73 -9.38
C PRO A 277 -17.54 -14.04 -7.99
N PHE A 278 -16.44 -14.18 -7.26
CA PHE A 278 -16.33 -13.72 -5.89
C PHE A 278 -15.72 -12.33 -5.79
N HIS A 279 -15.87 -11.71 -4.63
CA HIS A 279 -15.28 -10.42 -4.33
C HIS A 279 -15.65 -9.28 -5.31
N PRO A 280 -16.91 -9.20 -5.82
CA PRO A 280 -17.23 -8.34 -6.96
C PRO A 280 -17.07 -6.85 -6.67
N HIS A 281 -17.39 -6.40 -5.45
CA HIS A 281 -17.32 -4.99 -5.05
C HIS A 281 -15.90 -4.42 -5.13
N THR A 282 -14.89 -5.18 -4.68
CA THR A 282 -13.48 -4.80 -4.80
C THR A 282 -12.97 -4.97 -6.23
N ASN A 283 -13.38 -6.02 -6.94
CA ASN A 283 -13.07 -6.17 -8.38
C ASN A 283 -13.53 -4.93 -9.17
N MET A 284 -14.76 -4.47 -8.94
CA MET A 284 -15.33 -3.27 -9.54
C MET A 284 -14.55 -2.02 -9.15
N ALA A 285 -14.21 -1.85 -7.87
CA ALA A 285 -13.44 -0.71 -7.41
C ALA A 285 -12.05 -0.63 -8.04
N LYS A 286 -11.36 -1.78 -8.18
CA LYS A 286 -10.06 -1.86 -8.87
C LYS A 286 -10.18 -1.57 -10.36
N ALA A 287 -11.26 -2.01 -11.00
CA ALA A 287 -11.56 -1.66 -12.39
C ALA A 287 -11.84 -0.15 -12.56
N ALA A 288 -12.55 0.48 -11.62
CA ALA A 288 -12.78 1.92 -11.62
C ALA A 288 -11.47 2.71 -11.45
N LEU A 289 -10.59 2.26 -10.56
CA LEU A 289 -9.26 2.87 -10.35
C LEU A 289 -8.36 2.73 -11.59
N ASN A 290 -8.40 1.56 -12.24
CA ASN A 290 -7.74 1.31 -13.52
C ASN A 290 -8.26 2.26 -14.61
N MET A 291 -9.59 2.42 -14.70
CA MET A 291 -10.20 3.36 -15.64
C MET A 291 -9.78 4.80 -15.35
N LEU A 292 -9.75 5.23 -14.08
CA LEU A 292 -9.26 6.54 -13.70
C LEU A 292 -7.84 6.78 -14.24
N THR A 293 -6.91 5.84 -14.04
CA THR A 293 -5.56 5.92 -14.62
C THR A 293 -5.62 6.10 -16.12
N ARG A 294 -6.36 5.23 -16.83
CA ARG A 294 -6.44 5.27 -18.29
C ARG A 294 -7.00 6.59 -18.80
N THR A 295 -8.03 7.12 -18.13
CA THR A 295 -8.71 8.36 -18.53
C THR A 295 -7.83 9.59 -18.36
N VAL A 296 -7.14 9.74 -17.23
CA VAL A 296 -6.43 11.00 -16.92
C VAL A 296 -5.00 11.06 -17.46
N ALA A 297 -4.41 9.92 -17.83
CA ALA A 297 -2.98 9.83 -18.11
C ALA A 297 -2.50 10.76 -19.24
N GLU A 298 -3.27 10.93 -20.31
CA GLU A 298 -2.88 11.78 -21.45
C GLU A 298 -2.84 13.26 -21.07
N ASP A 299 -3.87 13.74 -20.36
CA ASP A 299 -3.94 15.12 -19.87
C ASP A 299 -2.84 15.41 -18.84
N TYR A 300 -2.58 14.46 -17.97
CA TYR A 300 -1.57 14.59 -16.92
C TYR A 300 -0.16 14.53 -17.49
N LEU A 301 0.06 13.74 -18.55
CA LEU A 301 1.34 13.68 -19.24
C LEU A 301 1.74 15.03 -19.84
N ARG A 302 0.77 15.82 -20.36
CA ARG A 302 1.01 17.19 -20.83
C ARG A 302 1.50 18.14 -19.73
N LEU A 303 1.20 17.81 -18.47
CA LEU A 303 1.69 18.52 -17.29
C LEU A 303 2.99 17.92 -16.72
N GLY A 304 3.58 16.92 -17.38
CA GLY A 304 4.74 16.16 -16.89
C GLY A 304 4.42 15.29 -15.68
N ILE A 305 3.17 14.80 -15.58
CA ILE A 305 2.70 13.90 -14.51
C ILE A 305 2.40 12.53 -15.12
N TYR A 306 3.17 11.52 -14.71
CA TYR A 306 3.09 10.15 -15.19
C TYR A 306 2.16 9.34 -14.28
N VAL A 307 1.05 8.84 -14.82
CA VAL A 307 0.01 8.16 -14.03
C VAL A 307 -0.06 6.71 -14.43
N ASN A 308 0.11 5.77 -13.48
CA ASN A 308 0.01 4.34 -13.75
C ASN A 308 -0.78 3.62 -12.66
N SER A 309 -1.43 2.52 -13.05
CA SER A 309 -1.98 1.53 -12.13
C SER A 309 -0.97 0.39 -11.98
N VAL A 310 -0.77 -0.11 -10.77
CA VAL A 310 0.24 -1.14 -10.47
C VAL A 310 -0.39 -2.30 -9.73
N ASP A 311 -0.21 -3.51 -10.26
CA ASP A 311 -0.48 -4.76 -9.58
C ASP A 311 0.68 -5.11 -8.64
N THR A 312 0.37 -5.38 -7.37
CA THR A 312 1.37 -5.74 -6.35
C THR A 312 1.76 -7.21 -6.43
N GLY A 313 1.01 -8.00 -7.18
CA GLY A 313 1.01 -9.45 -7.16
C GLY A 313 0.49 -10.05 -5.85
N TRP A 314 0.56 -11.38 -5.78
CA TRP A 314 -0.02 -12.15 -4.69
C TRP A 314 0.89 -12.21 -3.46
N ILE A 315 0.58 -11.34 -2.49
CA ILE A 315 1.36 -11.18 -1.26
C ILE A 315 0.65 -11.64 0.02
N THR A 316 -0.67 -11.84 -0.01
CA THR A 316 -1.48 -12.21 1.17
C THR A 316 -2.50 -13.30 0.86
N ASP A 317 -2.90 -14.05 1.89
CA ASP A 317 -4.05 -14.95 1.85
C ASP A 317 -5.23 -14.31 2.60
N GLU A 318 -6.23 -13.81 1.87
CA GLU A 318 -7.42 -13.15 2.44
C GLU A 318 -8.61 -14.10 2.63
N ASN A 319 -8.41 -15.41 2.40
CA ASN A 319 -9.45 -16.40 2.61
C ASN A 319 -9.93 -16.42 4.09
N PRO A 320 -11.19 -16.81 4.36
CA PRO A 320 -11.68 -17.00 5.71
C PRO A 320 -10.84 -18.00 6.52
N TYR A 321 -10.91 -17.90 7.85
CA TYR A 321 -10.03 -18.62 8.78
C TYR A 321 -9.89 -20.12 8.50
N PRO A 322 -10.97 -20.90 8.27
CA PRO A 322 -10.84 -22.34 8.02
C PRO A 322 -10.03 -22.68 6.78
N ILE A 323 -10.11 -21.85 5.73
CA ILE A 323 -9.38 -22.04 4.48
C ILE A 323 -7.93 -21.56 4.65
N ALA A 324 -7.73 -20.37 5.22
CA ALA A 324 -6.40 -19.82 5.48
C ALA A 324 -5.57 -20.75 6.39
N LYS A 325 -6.18 -21.28 7.45
CA LYS A 325 -5.55 -22.26 8.36
C LYS A 325 -5.15 -23.53 7.61
N ARG A 326 -6.04 -24.11 6.81
CA ARG A 326 -5.74 -25.30 5.99
C ARG A 326 -4.60 -25.03 5.00
N ASN A 327 -4.61 -23.86 4.36
CA ASN A 327 -3.55 -23.44 3.45
C ASN A 327 -2.21 -23.40 4.20
N LEU A 328 -2.16 -22.76 5.36
CA LEU A 328 -0.97 -22.68 6.21
C LEU A 328 -0.49 -24.07 6.67
N GLU A 329 -1.38 -24.94 7.14
CA GLU A 329 -1.07 -26.32 7.53
C GLU A 329 -0.53 -27.15 6.36
N SER A 330 -1.01 -26.86 5.15
CA SER A 330 -0.49 -27.43 3.90
C SER A 330 0.79 -26.73 3.40
N GLY A 331 1.42 -25.89 4.21
CA GLY A 331 2.67 -25.21 3.88
C GLY A 331 2.55 -24.17 2.77
N PHE A 332 1.35 -23.71 2.44
CA PHE A 332 1.16 -22.67 1.43
C PHE A 332 1.71 -21.33 1.93
N THR A 333 2.50 -20.68 1.08
CA THR A 333 2.92 -19.29 1.27
C THR A 333 2.68 -18.52 -0.01
N PRO A 334 2.21 -17.25 0.06
CA PRO A 334 2.14 -16.40 -1.12
C PRO A 334 3.50 -16.33 -1.84
N PRO A 335 3.50 -16.28 -3.18
CA PRO A 335 4.72 -16.31 -3.99
C PRO A 335 5.56 -15.04 -3.86
N LEU A 336 4.96 -13.94 -3.41
CA LEU A 336 5.62 -12.65 -3.20
C LEU A 336 5.57 -12.21 -1.74
N THR A 337 6.59 -11.47 -1.32
CA THR A 337 6.63 -10.80 -0.03
C THR A 337 6.01 -9.40 -0.10
N VAL A 338 5.76 -8.79 1.05
CA VAL A 338 5.35 -7.37 1.13
C VAL A 338 6.38 -6.44 0.47
N ALA A 339 7.68 -6.74 0.61
CA ALA A 339 8.74 -5.96 -0.02
C ALA A 339 8.68 -6.10 -1.56
N ASP A 340 8.33 -7.27 -2.09
CA ASP A 340 8.13 -7.47 -3.53
C ASP A 340 6.96 -6.64 -4.07
N GLY A 341 5.87 -6.54 -3.29
CA GLY A 341 4.74 -5.67 -3.60
C GLY A 341 5.13 -4.19 -3.57
N ALA A 342 5.87 -3.75 -2.56
CA ALA A 342 6.39 -2.38 -2.47
C ALA A 342 7.35 -2.03 -3.62
N ALA A 343 8.21 -2.97 -4.03
CA ALA A 343 9.11 -2.77 -5.17
C ALA A 343 8.34 -2.54 -6.48
N ARG A 344 7.23 -3.27 -6.68
CA ARG A 344 6.33 -3.06 -7.82
C ARG A 344 5.68 -1.67 -7.79
N VAL A 345 5.17 -1.25 -6.62
CA VAL A 345 4.56 0.07 -6.43
C VAL A 345 5.54 1.21 -6.72
N CYS A 346 6.81 1.05 -6.33
CA CYS A 346 7.83 2.09 -6.53
C CYS A 346 8.52 2.06 -7.91
N ASP A 347 8.43 0.94 -8.63
CA ASP A 347 9.07 0.75 -9.94
C ASP A 347 8.81 1.86 -10.97
N PRO A 348 7.58 2.41 -11.11
CA PRO A 348 7.28 3.40 -12.15
C PRO A 348 8.14 4.66 -12.09
N PHE A 349 8.66 5.01 -10.91
CA PHE A 349 9.50 6.18 -10.72
C PHE A 349 10.94 5.82 -10.33
N LEU A 350 11.17 4.80 -9.50
CA LEU A 350 12.54 4.41 -9.11
C LEU A 350 13.35 3.91 -10.30
N SER A 351 12.74 3.15 -11.22
CA SER A 351 13.44 2.72 -12.45
C SER A 351 13.93 3.90 -13.27
N TYR A 352 13.13 4.96 -13.36
CA TYR A 352 13.52 6.18 -14.03
C TYR A 352 14.64 6.89 -13.26
N PHE A 353 14.47 7.13 -11.95
CA PHE A 353 15.46 7.87 -11.17
C PHE A 353 16.84 7.19 -11.10
N TYR A 354 16.89 5.86 -11.03
CA TYR A 354 18.17 5.14 -11.02
C TYR A 354 18.82 4.98 -12.40
N SER A 355 18.03 5.01 -13.48
CA SER A 355 18.57 4.82 -14.83
C SER A 355 18.83 6.13 -15.58
N GLY A 356 18.08 7.19 -15.27
CA GLY A 356 18.03 8.43 -16.06
C GLY A 356 17.40 8.25 -17.45
N LYS A 357 16.92 7.06 -17.81
CA LYS A 357 16.46 6.76 -19.17
C LYS A 357 14.97 7.03 -19.33
N LYS A 358 14.61 7.82 -20.35
CA LYS A 358 13.22 8.17 -20.68
C LYS A 358 12.33 6.96 -21.01
N GLU A 359 12.91 5.83 -21.40
CA GLU A 359 12.16 4.58 -21.65
C GLU A 359 11.41 4.05 -20.42
N PHE A 360 11.84 4.42 -19.21
CA PHE A 360 11.15 4.07 -17.96
C PHE A 360 10.04 5.05 -17.57
N LEU A 361 9.89 6.17 -18.27
CA LEU A 361 8.79 7.12 -18.06
C LEU A 361 7.49 6.60 -18.69
N LYS A 362 6.87 5.66 -17.99
CA LYS A 362 5.60 5.04 -18.37
C LYS A 362 4.43 5.90 -17.90
N SER A 363 3.38 6.04 -18.70
CA SER A 363 2.11 6.67 -18.29
C SER A 363 0.94 5.97 -18.97
N GLY A 364 -0.22 5.93 -18.31
CA GLY A 364 -1.44 5.34 -18.85
C GLY A 364 -1.40 3.82 -18.95
N LEU A 365 -0.54 3.16 -18.17
CA LEU A 365 -0.41 1.69 -18.19
C LEU A 365 -0.99 1.05 -16.92
N PHE A 366 -1.44 -0.19 -17.08
CA PHE A 366 -1.56 -1.15 -15.99
C PHE A 366 -0.30 -2.00 -15.95
N LEU A 367 0.45 -1.90 -14.86
CA LEU A 367 1.76 -2.52 -14.70
C LEU A 367 1.62 -3.79 -13.86
N LYS A 368 1.97 -4.93 -14.45
CA LYS A 368 2.11 -6.22 -13.77
C LYS A 368 3.52 -6.73 -13.97
N ASP A 369 4.15 -7.16 -12.87
CA ASP A 369 5.53 -7.65 -12.88
C ASP A 369 6.50 -6.71 -13.62
N TYR A 370 6.39 -5.41 -13.35
CA TYR A 370 7.22 -4.34 -13.92
C TYR A 370 6.98 -4.02 -15.41
N HIS A 371 5.99 -4.66 -16.05
CA HIS A 371 5.66 -4.47 -17.47
C HIS A 371 4.21 -4.01 -17.69
N GLY A 372 3.98 -3.25 -18.75
CA GLY A 372 2.63 -2.88 -19.18
C GLY A 372 1.88 -4.08 -19.75
N ILE A 373 0.66 -4.31 -19.26
CA ILE A 373 -0.24 -5.34 -19.76
C ILE A 373 -1.54 -4.75 -20.28
N LYS A 374 -2.35 -5.58 -20.95
CA LYS A 374 -3.70 -5.17 -21.39
C LYS A 374 -4.60 -4.92 -20.18
N TRP A 375 -5.49 -3.94 -20.32
CA TRP A 375 -6.48 -3.55 -19.30
C TRP A 375 -7.47 -4.64 -18.96
#